data_AF-A0A0H3PG87-F1
#
_entry.id   AF-A0A0H3PG87-F1
#
_cell.length_a   1.000
_cell.length_b   1.000
_cell.length_c   1.000
_cell.angle_alpha   90.00
_cell.angle_beta   90.00
_cell.angle_gamma   90.00
#
_symmetry.space_group_name_H-M   'P 1'
#
loop_
_entity.id
_entity.type
_entity.pdbx_description
1 polymer ?
#
loop_
_entity_poly.entity_id
_entity_poly.type
_entity_poly.pdbx_seq_one_letter_code
_entity_poly.pdbx_strand_id
1 'polypeptide(L)'
;MLDYEKFQTMSKEEYFKKYNVGIRFLFGCDINQKDEIEMISLRVFLPKKHFQEYKNIDIFKTMDLFKETLLFKGLTEQSIKIDFEKREFVMPDFFIINDIEIIPYFTQGGEKEEELSKEKFFELLKQSKIKELNYLCFLFFGLFCEEEYKYFCKANIHEEYNIMKNIKFKGKENEQFNDGICNDEQERLL
;
A
#
# COMPACT_ATOMS: atom_id res chain seq x y z
N MET A 1 -7.08 -11.75 -3.89
CA MET A 1 -6.98 -10.95 -2.66
C MET A 1 -5.58 -10.38 -2.62
N LEU A 2 -5.43 -9.06 -2.57
CA LEU A 2 -4.10 -8.47 -2.40
C LEU A 2 -3.72 -8.56 -0.91
N ASP A 3 -2.70 -9.34 -0.62
CA ASP A 3 -2.27 -9.58 0.76
C ASP A 3 -1.36 -8.43 1.24
N TYR A 4 -1.97 -7.38 1.78
CA TYR A 4 -1.25 -6.23 2.36
C TYR A 4 -0.42 -6.64 3.58
N GLU A 5 -0.98 -7.51 4.42
CA GLU A 5 -0.34 -8.01 5.65
C GLU A 5 0.96 -8.74 5.32
N LYS A 6 0.98 -9.53 4.25
CA LYS A 6 2.20 -10.17 3.74
C LYS A 6 3.36 -9.19 3.56
N PHE A 7 3.11 -7.96 3.10
CA PHE A 7 4.16 -6.96 2.92
C PHE A 7 4.65 -6.39 4.25
N GLN A 8 3.78 -6.28 5.27
CA GLN A 8 4.13 -5.80 6.61
C GLN A 8 4.90 -6.84 7.43
N THR A 9 4.70 -8.13 7.15
CA THR A 9 5.32 -9.24 7.90
C THR A 9 6.58 -9.80 7.23
N MET A 10 6.84 -9.49 5.96
CA MET A 10 7.99 -10.02 5.22
C MET A 10 9.31 -9.50 5.78
N SER A 11 10.33 -10.35 5.89
CA SER A 11 11.65 -9.90 6.31
C SER A 11 12.29 -8.99 5.25
N LYS A 12 13.25 -8.15 5.66
CA LYS A 12 14.03 -7.34 4.72
C LYS A 12 14.72 -8.22 3.68
N GLU A 13 15.33 -9.33 4.09
CA GLU A 13 16.00 -10.23 3.15
C GLU A 13 15.03 -10.84 2.15
N GLU A 14 13.86 -11.28 2.60
CA GLU A 14 12.83 -11.85 1.74
C GLU A 14 12.29 -10.83 0.73
N TYR A 15 11.99 -9.61 1.20
CA TYR A 15 11.49 -8.52 0.37
C TYR A 15 12.53 -8.16 -0.70
N PHE A 16 13.78 -7.93 -0.30
CA PHE A 16 14.84 -7.55 -1.22
C PHE A 16 15.17 -8.68 -2.21
N LYS A 17 15.20 -9.94 -1.77
CA LYS A 17 15.45 -11.06 -2.68
C LYS A 17 14.45 -11.09 -3.83
N LYS A 18 13.19 -10.71 -3.58
CA LYS A 18 12.12 -10.71 -4.57
C LYS A 18 12.04 -9.41 -5.39
N TYR A 19 12.08 -8.26 -4.73
CA TYR A 19 11.70 -6.97 -5.32
C TYR A 19 12.87 -6.03 -5.64
N ASN A 20 14.12 -6.41 -5.38
CA ASN A 20 15.31 -5.57 -5.62
C ASN A 20 15.56 -5.22 -7.10
N VAL A 21 14.82 -5.82 -8.04
CA VAL A 21 14.89 -5.41 -9.45
C VAL A 21 14.05 -4.15 -9.63
N GLY A 22 14.70 -3.05 -10.04
CA GLY A 22 14.25 -1.67 -9.84
C GLY A 22 13.24 -1.09 -10.83
N ILE A 23 12.56 -1.90 -11.66
CA ILE A 23 11.47 -1.38 -12.51
C ILE A 23 10.16 -1.50 -11.75
N ARG A 24 9.48 -0.37 -11.57
CA ARG A 24 8.11 -0.27 -11.08
C ARG A 24 7.26 0.38 -12.14
N PHE A 25 5.98 0.05 -12.19
CA PHE A 25 4.99 0.74 -13.00
C PHE A 25 4.06 1.48 -12.05
N LEU A 26 3.82 2.76 -12.30
CA LEU A 26 2.86 3.53 -11.55
C LEU A 26 1.49 3.38 -12.20
N PHE A 27 0.52 3.01 -11.36
CA PHE A 27 -0.88 3.05 -11.71
C PHE A 27 -1.57 4.03 -10.77
N GLY A 28 -2.37 4.93 -11.35
CA GLY A 28 -2.96 6.00 -10.58
C GLY A 28 -3.95 6.83 -11.38
N CYS A 29 -4.25 7.99 -10.83
CA CYS A 29 -5.10 9.00 -11.45
C CYS A 29 -4.88 10.35 -10.79
N ASP A 30 -5.25 11.40 -11.52
CA ASP A 30 -5.33 12.74 -10.97
C ASP A 30 -6.62 12.91 -10.15
N ILE A 31 -6.52 13.55 -8.99
CA ILE A 31 -7.65 13.96 -8.16
C ILE A 31 -7.60 15.46 -7.89
N ASN A 32 -8.77 16.10 -7.90
CA ASN A 32 -8.90 17.51 -7.54
C ASN A 32 -9.02 17.64 -6.02
N GLN A 33 -8.07 18.30 -5.37
CA GLN A 33 -8.16 18.69 -3.97
C GLN A 33 -7.88 20.18 -3.81
N LYS A 34 -8.84 20.90 -3.20
CA LYS A 34 -8.63 22.29 -2.76
C LYS A 34 -7.99 23.19 -3.82
N ASP A 35 -8.52 23.13 -5.05
CA ASP A 35 -8.07 23.90 -6.23
C ASP A 35 -6.70 23.49 -6.83
N GLU A 36 -6.11 22.39 -6.36
CA GLU A 36 -4.91 21.77 -6.93
C GLU A 36 -5.22 20.37 -7.48
N ILE A 37 -4.47 19.98 -8.53
CA ILE A 37 -4.50 18.63 -9.09
C ILE A 37 -3.35 17.85 -8.49
N GLU A 38 -3.68 16.77 -7.80
CA GLU A 38 -2.68 15.87 -7.22
C GLU A 38 -2.83 14.46 -7.79
N MET A 39 -1.69 13.83 -8.09
CA MET A 39 -1.67 12.44 -8.54
C MET A 39 -1.73 11.53 -7.34
N ILE A 40 -2.64 10.57 -7.34
CA ILE A 40 -2.60 9.43 -6.41
C ILE A 40 -2.20 8.18 -7.16
N SER A 41 -1.31 7.39 -6.57
CA SER A 41 -0.76 6.23 -7.27
C SER A 41 -0.43 5.06 -6.34
N LEU A 42 -0.28 3.90 -6.97
CA LEU A 42 0.33 2.72 -6.41
C LEU A 42 1.39 2.16 -7.35
N ARG A 43 2.22 1.25 -6.83
CA ARG A 43 3.28 0.61 -7.62
C ARG A 43 2.86 -0.78 -8.07
N VAL A 44 3.28 -1.14 -9.27
CA VAL A 44 3.14 -2.46 -9.88
C VAL A 44 4.54 -2.99 -10.20
N PHE A 45 4.78 -4.23 -9.83
CA PHE A 45 6.04 -4.93 -9.99
C PHE A 45 5.97 -5.93 -11.13
N LEU A 46 6.91 -5.79 -12.07
CA LEU A 46 7.13 -6.77 -13.12
C LEU A 46 8.35 -7.64 -12.76
N PRO A 47 8.18 -8.97 -12.61
CA PRO A 47 9.28 -9.83 -12.19
C PRO A 47 10.48 -9.80 -13.13
N LYS A 48 11.67 -9.99 -12.55
CA LYS A 48 12.95 -10.01 -13.27
C LYS A 48 12.99 -10.97 -14.47
N LYS A 49 12.21 -12.05 -14.46
CA LYS A 49 12.16 -13.04 -15.55
C LYS A 49 11.89 -12.39 -16.91
N HIS A 50 11.14 -11.29 -16.93
CA HIS A 50 10.80 -10.51 -18.11
C HIS A 50 11.94 -9.62 -18.63
N PHE A 51 13.04 -9.52 -17.87
CA PHE A 51 14.21 -8.73 -18.22
C PHE A 51 15.50 -9.56 -18.42
N GLN A 52 15.41 -10.89 -18.34
CA GLN A 52 16.59 -11.76 -18.35
C GLN A 52 17.39 -11.70 -19.66
N GLU A 53 16.70 -11.51 -20.78
CA GLU A 53 17.33 -11.37 -22.10
C GLU A 53 18.18 -10.10 -22.21
N TYR A 54 17.92 -9.09 -21.37
CA TYR A 54 18.63 -7.82 -21.36
C TYR A 54 19.74 -7.73 -20.30
N LYS A 55 20.07 -8.83 -19.60
CA LYS A 55 21.00 -8.82 -18.45
C LYS A 55 22.38 -8.21 -18.70
N ASN A 56 22.82 -8.15 -19.97
CA ASN A 56 24.12 -7.64 -20.39
C ASN A 56 23.99 -6.37 -21.26
N ILE A 57 22.80 -5.78 -21.32
CA ILE A 57 22.51 -4.58 -22.11
C ILE A 57 22.46 -3.39 -21.15
N ASP A 58 22.93 -2.24 -21.62
CA ASP A 58 22.77 -0.99 -20.89
C ASP A 58 21.31 -0.77 -20.49
N ILE A 59 21.10 -0.18 -19.32
CA ILE A 59 19.77 -0.12 -18.73
C ILE A 59 18.81 0.83 -19.47
N PHE A 60 19.30 1.94 -19.99
CA PHE A 60 18.48 2.84 -20.80
C PHE A 60 18.09 2.17 -22.11
N LYS A 61 19.04 1.48 -22.74
CA LYS A 61 18.77 0.68 -23.94
C LYS A 61 17.81 -0.48 -23.66
N THR A 62 17.92 -1.11 -22.50
CA THR A 62 17.00 -2.16 -22.03
C THR A 62 15.57 -1.61 -21.92
N MET A 63 15.40 -0.41 -21.37
CA MET A 63 14.10 0.24 -21.27
C MET A 63 13.51 0.55 -22.64
N ASP A 64 14.31 1.06 -23.57
CA ASP A 64 13.83 1.37 -24.92
C ASP A 64 13.41 0.09 -25.67
N LEU A 65 14.22 -0.98 -25.58
CA LEU A 65 13.85 -2.27 -26.14
C LEU A 65 12.59 -2.86 -25.48
N PHE A 66 12.46 -2.71 -24.16
CA PHE A 66 11.32 -3.23 -23.42
C PHE A 66 10.01 -2.54 -23.83
N LYS A 67 10.04 -1.23 -24.09
CA LYS A 67 8.85 -0.47 -24.55
C LYS A 67 8.27 -0.98 -25.86
N GLU A 68 9.10 -1.58 -26.72
CA GLU A 68 8.67 -2.16 -28.00
C GLU A 68 8.02 -3.55 -27.84
N THR A 69 8.03 -4.13 -26.64
CA THR A 69 7.47 -5.46 -26.40
C THR A 69 5.95 -5.45 -26.29
N LEU A 70 5.32 -6.56 -26.70
CA LEU A 70 3.88 -6.79 -26.47
C LEU A 70 3.54 -6.80 -24.98
N LEU A 71 4.49 -7.19 -24.11
CA LEU A 71 4.32 -7.18 -22.67
C LEU A 71 4.17 -5.76 -22.14
N PHE A 72 5.05 -4.83 -22.54
CA PHE A 72 4.93 -3.42 -22.15
C PHE A 72 3.63 -2.83 -22.67
N LYS A 73 3.34 -2.99 -23.97
CA LYS A 73 2.10 -2.48 -24.56
C LYS A 73 0.86 -3.00 -23.83
N GLY A 74 0.79 -4.32 -23.63
CA GLY A 74 -0.32 -4.96 -22.91
C GLY A 74 -0.44 -4.47 -21.47
N LEU A 75 0.68 -4.23 -20.77
CA LEU A 75 0.69 -3.67 -19.42
C LEU A 75 0.16 -2.24 -19.38
N THR A 76 0.58 -1.38 -20.31
CA THR A 76 0.15 0.03 -20.37
C THR A 76 -1.32 0.21 -20.76
N GLU A 77 -1.93 -0.80 -21.37
CA GLU A 77 -3.35 -0.81 -21.72
C GLU A 77 -4.25 -1.31 -20.58
N GLN A 78 -3.68 -1.80 -19.47
CA GLN A 78 -4.46 -2.27 -18.33
C GLN A 78 -5.04 -1.11 -17.50
N SER A 79 -6.18 -1.37 -16.88
CA SER A 79 -6.68 -0.62 -15.72
C SER A 79 -6.83 -1.57 -14.52
N ILE A 80 -6.65 -1.04 -13.32
CA ILE A 80 -6.82 -1.77 -12.06
C ILE A 80 -8.11 -1.31 -11.42
N LYS A 81 -9.14 -2.17 -11.41
CA LYS A 81 -10.43 -1.85 -10.81
C LYS A 81 -10.39 -1.94 -9.29
N ILE A 82 -11.23 -1.14 -8.64
CA ILE A 82 -11.28 -1.02 -7.19
C ILE A 82 -12.54 -1.71 -6.64
N ASP A 83 -12.36 -2.60 -5.67
CA ASP A 83 -13.42 -3.14 -4.82
C ASP A 83 -13.47 -2.33 -3.52
N PHE A 84 -14.41 -1.37 -3.46
CA PHE A 84 -14.56 -0.50 -2.30
C PHE A 84 -15.15 -1.19 -1.07
N GLU A 85 -15.88 -2.30 -1.23
CA GLU A 85 -16.44 -3.04 -0.11
C GLU A 85 -15.34 -3.75 0.67
N LYS A 86 -14.41 -4.36 -0.07
CA LYS A 86 -13.25 -5.06 0.51
C LYS A 86 -12.03 -4.17 0.73
N ARG A 87 -12.04 -2.96 0.17
CA ARG A 87 -10.86 -2.08 0.10
C ARG A 87 -9.67 -2.81 -0.54
N GLU A 88 -9.93 -3.39 -1.70
CA GLU A 88 -8.97 -4.18 -2.47
C GLU A 88 -8.95 -3.78 -3.94
N PHE A 89 -7.93 -4.27 -4.65
CA PHE A 89 -7.82 -4.16 -6.09
C PHE A 89 -8.24 -5.47 -6.75
N VAL A 90 -9.04 -5.36 -7.81
CA VAL A 90 -9.36 -6.48 -8.68
C VAL A 90 -8.16 -6.68 -9.60
N MET A 91 -7.44 -7.79 -9.41
CA MET A 91 -6.28 -8.12 -10.23
C MET A 91 -6.70 -8.34 -11.69
N PRO A 92 -6.11 -7.61 -12.66
CA PRO A 92 -6.35 -7.88 -14.07
C PRO A 92 -5.87 -9.29 -14.45
N ASP A 93 -6.60 -9.96 -15.35
CA ASP A 93 -6.19 -11.29 -15.86
C ASP A 93 -4.81 -11.23 -16.51
N PHE A 94 -4.50 -10.14 -17.21
CA PHE A 94 -3.18 -9.88 -17.77
C PHE A 94 -2.08 -9.92 -16.69
N PHE A 95 -2.36 -9.37 -15.50
CA PHE A 95 -1.38 -9.37 -14.42
C PHE A 95 -1.18 -10.78 -13.87
N ILE A 96 -2.26 -11.54 -13.70
CA ILE A 96 -2.21 -12.92 -13.22
C ILE A 96 -1.40 -13.80 -14.19
N ILE A 97 -1.70 -13.72 -15.49
CA ILE A 97 -1.04 -14.52 -16.53
C ILE A 97 0.47 -14.20 -16.60
N ASN A 98 0.84 -12.94 -16.41
CA ASN A 98 2.23 -12.48 -16.51
C ASN A 98 2.96 -12.43 -15.17
N ASP A 99 2.35 -12.90 -14.08
CA ASP A 99 2.93 -12.89 -12.73
C ASP A 99 3.31 -11.47 -12.27
N ILE A 100 2.51 -10.49 -12.66
CA ILE A 100 2.66 -9.09 -12.27
C ILE A 100 1.98 -8.89 -10.92
N GLU A 101 2.68 -8.23 -10.00
CA GLU A 101 2.20 -8.00 -8.64
C GLU A 101 1.91 -6.53 -8.40
N ILE A 102 0.78 -6.22 -7.76
CA ILE A 102 0.56 -4.88 -7.20
C ILE A 102 1.33 -4.80 -5.88
N ILE A 103 2.17 -3.78 -5.74
CA ILE A 103 2.79 -3.38 -4.49
C ILE A 103 1.91 -2.29 -3.88
N PRO A 104 1.27 -2.51 -2.73
CA PRO A 104 0.37 -1.57 -2.10
C PRO A 104 1.13 -0.45 -1.36
N TYR A 105 2.09 0.15 -2.06
CA TYR A 105 2.78 1.36 -1.67
C TYR A 105 1.99 2.53 -2.26
N PHE A 106 1.29 3.27 -1.41
CA PHE A 106 0.35 4.31 -1.83
C PHE A 106 1.00 5.69 -1.68
N THR A 107 0.88 6.51 -2.73
CA THR A 107 1.38 7.88 -2.71
C THR A 107 0.35 8.87 -3.20
N GLN A 108 0.54 10.13 -2.79
CA GLN A 108 -0.16 11.30 -3.27
C GLN A 108 0.84 12.43 -3.51
N GLY A 109 0.73 13.17 -4.60
CA GLY A 109 1.46 14.42 -4.75
C GLY A 109 1.75 14.83 -6.20
N GLY A 110 2.32 16.03 -6.32
CA GLY A 110 2.85 16.61 -7.57
C GLY A 110 4.37 16.73 -7.51
N GLU A 111 4.89 17.89 -7.08
CA GLU A 111 6.34 18.13 -6.95
C GLU A 111 7.02 17.37 -5.79
N LYS A 112 6.25 17.01 -4.75
CA LYS A 112 6.68 16.14 -3.65
C LYS A 112 5.66 15.02 -3.47
N GLU A 113 6.13 13.78 -3.52
CA GLU A 113 5.31 12.61 -3.20
C GLU A 113 5.24 12.42 -1.68
N GLU A 114 4.03 12.26 -1.17
CA GLU A 114 3.73 11.88 0.21
C GLU A 114 3.21 10.44 0.27
N GLU A 115 3.66 9.69 1.28
CA GLU A 115 3.17 8.34 1.57
C GLU A 115 1.75 8.40 2.15
N LEU A 116 0.84 7.57 1.63
CA LEU A 116 -0.53 7.44 2.13
C LEU A 116 -0.75 6.13 2.88
N SER A 117 -1.56 6.16 3.93
CA SER A 117 -2.11 4.91 4.48
C SER A 117 -3.10 4.28 3.50
N LYS A 118 -3.32 2.97 3.60
CA LYS A 118 -4.33 2.25 2.82
C LYS A 118 -5.71 2.90 2.99
N GLU A 119 -6.10 3.23 4.22
CA GLU A 119 -7.40 3.84 4.52
C GLU A 119 -7.56 5.17 3.80
N LYS A 120 -6.53 6.02 3.88
CA LYS A 120 -6.57 7.34 3.27
C LYS A 120 -6.63 7.23 1.74
N PHE A 121 -5.85 6.34 1.16
CA PHE A 121 -5.86 6.09 -0.29
C PHE A 121 -7.26 5.71 -0.80
N PHE A 122 -7.91 4.73 -0.17
CA PHE A 122 -9.27 4.31 -0.55
C PHE A 122 -10.33 5.38 -0.28
N GLU A 123 -10.17 6.18 0.77
CA GLU A 123 -11.06 7.30 1.06
C GLU A 123 -11.01 8.35 -0.04
N LEU A 124 -9.81 8.72 -0.49
CA LEU A 124 -9.62 9.69 -1.57
C LEU A 124 -10.21 9.20 -2.88
N LEU A 125 -9.98 7.93 -3.23
CA LEU A 125 -10.57 7.33 -4.42
C LEU A 125 -12.11 7.38 -4.39
N LYS A 126 -12.70 7.10 -3.23
CA LYS A 126 -14.15 7.12 -3.03
C LYS A 126 -14.72 8.53 -3.15
N GLN A 127 -14.07 9.53 -2.53
CA GLN A 127 -14.47 10.94 -2.58
C GLN A 127 -14.42 11.48 -4.03
N SER A 128 -13.37 11.13 -4.76
CA SER A 128 -13.17 11.52 -6.17
C SER A 128 -13.95 10.66 -7.17
N LYS A 129 -14.76 9.70 -6.71
CA LYS A 129 -15.56 8.78 -7.53
C LYS A 129 -14.74 7.97 -8.55
N ILE A 130 -13.47 7.72 -8.23
CA ILE A 130 -12.56 6.93 -9.07
C ILE A 130 -12.91 5.44 -8.91
N LYS A 131 -13.03 4.72 -10.02
CA LYS A 131 -13.38 3.28 -10.02
C LYS A 131 -12.25 2.37 -10.49
N GLU A 132 -11.27 2.95 -11.16
CA GLU A 132 -10.11 2.23 -11.68
C GLU A 132 -8.89 3.15 -11.74
N LEU A 133 -7.71 2.56 -11.66
CA LEU A 133 -6.42 3.23 -11.82
C LEU A 133 -5.83 2.83 -13.16
N ASN A 134 -5.25 3.79 -13.87
CA ASN A 134 -4.64 3.57 -15.19
C ASN A 134 -3.12 3.63 -15.09
N TYR A 135 -2.45 3.04 -16.06
CA TYR A 135 -1.01 3.23 -16.21
C TYR A 135 -0.66 4.72 -16.35
N LEU A 136 0.33 5.17 -15.59
CA LEU A 136 0.83 6.54 -15.63
C LEU A 136 2.20 6.58 -16.28
N CYS A 137 3.15 5.90 -15.66
CA CYS A 137 4.53 5.81 -16.13
C CYS A 137 5.21 4.59 -15.52
N PHE A 138 6.47 4.36 -15.86
CA PHE A 138 7.31 3.42 -15.14
C PHE A 138 8.46 4.16 -14.48
N LEU A 139 8.85 3.68 -13.32
CA LEU A 139 9.93 4.21 -12.51
C LEU A 139 11.11 3.26 -12.59
N PHE A 140 12.30 3.83 -12.72
CA PHE A 140 13.54 3.08 -12.76
C PHE A 140 14.57 3.65 -11.80
N PHE A 141 14.63 3.09 -10.58
CA PHE A 141 15.57 3.53 -9.55
C PHE A 141 15.81 2.42 -8.52
N GLY A 142 17.05 2.29 -8.06
CA GLY A 142 17.44 1.26 -7.08
C GLY A 142 16.89 1.49 -5.67
N LEU A 143 16.37 2.68 -5.37
CA LEU A 143 15.95 3.06 -4.02
C LEU A 143 14.50 2.67 -3.69
N PHE A 144 13.68 2.35 -4.70
CA PHE A 144 12.27 2.01 -4.49
C PHE A 144 12.04 0.84 -3.56
N CYS A 145 12.90 -0.18 -3.64
CA CYS A 145 12.80 -1.36 -2.79
C CYS A 145 13.00 -1.02 -1.30
N GLU A 146 13.88 -0.07 -1.00
CA GLU A 146 14.12 0.36 0.38
C GLU A 146 13.01 1.28 0.89
N GLU A 147 12.53 2.20 0.05
CA GLU A 147 11.38 3.07 0.35
C GLU A 147 10.12 2.26 0.66
N GLU A 148 9.78 1.30 -0.22
CA GLU A 148 8.63 0.41 -0.04
C GLU A 148 8.74 -0.36 1.28
N TYR A 149 9.90 -0.97 1.53
CA TYR A 149 10.11 -1.72 2.76
C TYR A 149 9.97 -0.84 4.00
N LYS A 150 10.54 0.37 4.00
CA LYS A 150 10.39 1.34 5.11
C LYS A 150 8.93 1.71 5.33
N TYR A 151 8.17 1.94 4.26
CA TYR A 151 6.75 2.22 4.33
C TYR A 151 5.98 1.10 5.03
N PHE A 152 6.21 -0.16 4.65
CA PHE A 152 5.55 -1.31 5.29
C PHE A 152 5.96 -1.49 6.75
N CYS A 153 7.22 -1.24 7.10
CA CYS A 153 7.67 -1.27 8.50
C CYS A 153 7.02 -0.17 9.36
N LYS A 154 6.92 1.07 8.85
CA LYS A 154 6.25 2.17 9.56
C LYS A 154 4.77 1.85 9.79
N ALA A 155 4.08 1.33 8.78
CA ALA A 155 2.68 0.95 8.87
C ALA A 155 2.45 -0.08 9.98
N ASN A 156 3.34 -1.07 10.10
CA ASN A 156 3.29 -2.09 11.15
C ASN A 156 3.40 -1.49 12.57
N ILE A 157 4.34 -0.56 12.79
CA ILE A 157 4.52 0.14 14.08
C ILE A 157 3.27 0.96 14.45
N HIS A 158 2.63 1.61 13.47
CA HIS A 158 1.41 2.37 13.72
C HIS A 158 0.20 1.49 14.04
N GLU A 159 0.05 0.33 13.39
CA GLU A 159 -0.99 -0.64 13.73
C GLU A 159 -0.81 -1.22 15.13
N GLU A 160 0.40 -1.64 15.51
CA GLU A 160 0.69 -2.11 16.87
C GLU A 160 0.40 -1.04 17.92
N TYR A 161 0.79 0.22 17.66
CA TYR A 161 0.49 1.34 18.55
C TYR A 161 -1.02 1.58 18.68
N ASN A 162 -1.77 1.53 17.58
CA ASN A 162 -3.23 1.72 17.59
C ASN A 162 -3.94 0.58 18.32
N ILE A 163 -3.49 -0.67 18.15
CA ILE A 163 -3.99 -1.83 18.89
C ILE A 163 -3.71 -1.66 20.39
N MET A 164 -2.49 -1.32 20.79
CA MET A 164 -2.13 -1.07 22.19
C MET A 164 -2.93 0.09 22.80
N LYS A 165 -3.16 1.17 22.04
CA LYS A 165 -4.00 2.30 22.46
C LYS A 165 -5.45 1.84 22.67
N ASN A 166 -6.02 1.10 21.72
CA ASN A 166 -7.39 0.59 21.83
C ASN A 166 -7.57 -0.42 22.97
N ILE A 167 -6.57 -1.25 23.27
CA ILE A 167 -6.55 -2.12 24.46
C ILE A 167 -6.51 -1.29 25.75
N LYS A 168 -5.68 -0.23 25.81
CA LYS A 168 -5.65 0.69 26.95
C LYS A 168 -6.96 1.46 27.15
N PHE A 169 -7.66 1.82 26.08
CA PHE A 169 -8.97 2.48 26.16
C PHE A 169 -10.06 1.52 26.63
N LYS A 170 -10.11 0.29 26.11
CA LYS A 170 -11.04 -0.76 26.61
C LYS A 170 -10.76 -1.17 28.06
N GLY A 171 -9.50 -1.13 28.49
CA GLY A 171 -9.13 -1.36 29.89
C GLY A 171 -9.63 -0.27 30.85
N LYS A 172 -9.75 0.98 30.38
CA LYS A 172 -10.26 2.10 31.20
C LYS A 172 -11.78 2.18 31.24
N GLU A 173 -12.49 1.69 30.23
CA GLU A 173 -13.97 1.60 30.26
C GLU A 173 -14.47 0.50 31.21
N ASN A 174 -13.62 -0.45 31.59
CA ASN A 174 -13.96 -1.51 32.56
C ASN A 174 -13.59 -1.17 34.02
N GLU A 175 -13.05 0.03 34.31
CA GLU A 175 -12.64 0.44 35.67
C GLU A 175 -13.56 1.48 36.32
N GLN A 176 -14.76 1.73 35.79
CA GLN A 176 -15.77 2.56 36.46
C GLN A 176 -17.11 1.85 36.55
N PHE A 177 -17.28 1.02 37.58
CA PHE A 177 -18.45 0.98 38.47
C PHE A 177 -18.18 -0.05 39.58
N ASN A 178 -17.54 0.41 40.65
CA ASN A 178 -17.71 -0.13 42.00
C ASN A 178 -17.36 0.96 43.01
N ASP A 179 -18.10 2.07 42.93
CA ASP A 179 -18.19 3.04 44.02
C ASP A 179 -19.52 2.81 44.76
N GLY A 180 -19.38 2.47 46.05
CA GLY A 180 -20.48 2.42 47.01
C GLY A 180 -20.31 1.24 47.97
N ILE A 181 -20.24 1.38 49.28
CA ILE A 181 -20.58 2.49 50.17
C ILE A 181 -19.79 2.27 51.48
N CYS A 182 -19.17 3.32 52.00
CA CYS A 182 -18.75 3.40 53.40
C CYS A 182 -19.98 3.61 54.27
N ASN A 183 -20.22 2.75 55.26
CA ASN A 183 -21.16 3.01 56.36
C ASN A 183 -20.55 2.50 57.67
N ASP A 184 -19.96 3.42 58.44
CA ASP A 184 -19.87 3.31 59.89
C ASP A 184 -21.22 3.76 60.47
N GLU A 185 -21.90 2.86 61.20
CA GLU A 185 -22.30 3.08 62.61
C GLU A 185 -23.40 2.09 63.08
N GLN A 186 -23.09 1.48 64.23
CA GLN A 186 -23.97 1.21 65.37
C GLN A 186 -24.78 -0.12 65.50
N GLU A 187 -24.30 -0.89 66.50
CA GLU A 187 -25.06 -1.46 67.64
C GLU A 187 -25.96 -2.70 67.43
N ARG A 188 -25.57 -3.86 68.02
CA ARG A 188 -26.09 -4.38 69.33
C ARG A 188 -25.88 -5.89 69.58
N LEU A 189 -25.53 -6.19 70.85
CA LEU A 189 -26.00 -7.30 71.71
C LEU A 189 -25.57 -8.75 71.39
N LEU A 190 -24.50 -9.23 72.03
CA LEU A 190 -24.49 -10.14 73.21
C LEU A 190 -23.08 -10.68 73.48
#